data_AF-A0A441YU88-F1
#
_entry.id   AF-A0A441YU88-F1
#
_cell.length_a   1.000
_cell.length_b   1.000
_cell.length_c   1.000
_cell.angle_alpha   90.00
_cell.angle_beta   90.00
_cell.angle_gamma   90.00
#
_symmetry.space_group_name_H-M   'P 1'
#
loop_
_entity.id
_entity.type
_entity.pdbx_description
1 polymer ?
#
loop_
_entity_poly.entity_id
_entity_poly.type
_entity_poly.pdbx_seq_one_letter_code
_entity_poly.pdbx_strand_id
1 'polypeptide(L)' 'MRNILTTPKEVIDELGGYNEVAAMVGLKYTAVFEWGRDGKRIPPKFYKLMTDELRQRGKQAPPSVWGMVEESAA' A
#
# COMPACT_ATOMS: atom_id res chain seq x y z
N MET A 1 16.38 -10.06 -1.46
CA MET A 1 15.25 -9.19 -1.04
C MET A 1 14.52 -8.72 -2.29
N ARG A 2 13.18 -8.81 -2.34
CA ARG A 2 12.42 -8.19 -3.44
C ARG A 2 12.40 -6.67 -3.23
N ASN A 3 12.63 -5.90 -4.29
CA ASN A 3 12.53 -4.43 -4.28
C ASN A 3 11.18 -3.93 -4.81
N ILE A 4 10.38 -4.83 -5.38
CA ILE A 4 9.04 -4.54 -5.91
C ILE A 4 8.04 -5.36 -5.10
N LEU A 5 7.13 -4.66 -4.43
CA LEU A 5 6.04 -5.21 -3.62
C LEU A 5 4.79 -5.23 -4.48
N THR A 6 4.21 -6.41 -4.68
CA THR A 6 3.16 -6.66 -5.67
C THR A 6 1.78 -6.81 -5.07
N THR A 7 1.68 -6.84 -3.75
CA THR A 7 0.41 -6.96 -3.03
C THR A 7 0.27 -5.87 -1.96
N PRO A 8 -0.96 -5.46 -1.60
CA PRO A 8 -1.19 -4.58 -0.47
C PRO A 8 -0.60 -5.11 0.83
N LYS A 9 -0.67 -6.42 1.04
CA LYS A 9 -0.10 -7.08 2.22
C LYS A 9 1.41 -6.92 2.29
N GLU A 10 2.14 -7.16 1.19
CA GLU A 10 3.58 -6.95 1.13
C GLU A 10 3.95 -5.48 1.43
N VAL A 11 3.18 -4.52 0.92
CA VAL A 11 3.37 -3.09 1.23
C VAL A 11 3.16 -2.80 2.70
N ILE A 12 2.08 -3.32 3.29
CA ILE A 12 1.76 -3.10 4.70
C ILE A 12 2.82 -3.73 5.61
N ASP A 13 3.21 -4.98 5.34
CA ASP A 13 4.21 -5.71 6.13
C ASP A 13 5.57 -4.99 6.06
N GLU A 14 5.99 -4.52 4.88
CA GLU A 14 7.24 -3.77 4.71
C GLU A 14 7.23 -2.43 5.45
N LEU A 15 6.08 -1.76 5.54
CA LEU A 15 5.93 -0.46 6.21
C LEU A 15 5.89 -0.56 7.74
N GLY A 16 5.95 -1.77 8.31
CA GLY A 16 5.90 -2.01 9.77
C GLY A 16 4.63 -2.69 10.24
N GLY A 17 3.78 -3.14 9.32
CA GLY A 17 2.54 -3.85 9.60
C GLY A 17 1.33 -2.93 9.78
N TYR A 18 0.18 -3.55 10.05
CA TYR A 18 -1.12 -2.87 10.05
C TYR A 18 -1.24 -1.73 11.08
N ASN A 19 -0.66 -1.87 12.27
CA ASN A 19 -0.72 -0.83 13.31
C ASN A 19 0.08 0.41 12.92
N GLU A 20 1.31 0.22 12.43
CA GLU A 20 2.18 1.32 11.99
C GLU A 20 1.57 2.06 10.80
N VAL A 21 1.06 1.32 9.81
CA VAL A 21 0.38 1.93 8.66
C VAL A 21 -0.89 2.67 9.10
N ALA A 22 -1.67 2.11 10.03
CA ALA A 22 -2.87 2.76 10.56
C ALA A 22 -2.53 4.09 11.26
N ALA A 23 -1.47 4.12 12.07
CA ALA A 23 -0.98 5.34 12.70
C ALA A 23 -0.49 6.37 11.66
N MET A 24 0.30 5.91 10.68
CA MET A 24 0.85 6.75 9.60
C MET A 24 -0.24 7.44 8.78
N VAL A 25 -1.32 6.73 8.46
CA VAL A 25 -2.42 7.25 7.62
C VAL A 25 -3.58 7.86 8.42
N GLY A 26 -3.51 7.84 9.75
CA GLY A 26 -4.57 8.34 10.64
C GLY A 26 -5.86 7.53 10.57
N LEU A 27 -5.78 6.23 10.35
CA LEU A 27 -6.94 5.32 10.28
C LEU A 27 -6.95 4.31 11.42
N LYS A 28 -8.07 3.60 11.54
CA LYS A 28 -8.19 2.44 12.44
C LYS A 28 -7.48 1.23 11.85
N TYR A 29 -6.93 0.38 12.72
CA TYR A 29 -6.34 -0.92 12.36
C TYR A 29 -7.24 -1.71 11.40
N THR A 30 -8.53 -1.81 11.71
CA THR A 30 -9.49 -2.59 10.91
C THR A 30 -9.63 -2.08 9.47
N ALA A 31 -9.52 -0.77 9.26
CA ALA A 31 -9.57 -0.20 7.92
C ALA A 31 -8.34 -0.61 7.08
N VAL A 32 -7.16 -0.64 7.71
CA VAL A 32 -5.91 -1.07 7.05
C VAL A 32 -5.88 -2.59 6.88
N PHE A 33 -6.39 -3.35 7.85
CA PHE A 33 -6.52 -4.80 7.77
C PHE A 33 -7.34 -5.23 6.55
N GLU A 34 -8.44 -4.54 6.27
CA GLU A 34 -9.25 -4.78 5.06
C GLU A 34 -8.47 -4.57 3.77
N TRP A 35 -7.45 -3.70 3.72
CA TRP A 35 -6.62 -3.53 2.53
C TRP A 35 -5.70 -4.72 2.26
N GLY A 36 -5.26 -5.41 3.32
CA GLY A 36 -4.39 -6.58 3.23
C GLY A 36 -5.09 -7.87 2.81
N ARG A 37 -6.42 -7.84 2.62
CA ARG A 37 -7.21 -8.99 2.17
C ARG A 37 -7.07 -9.22 0.66
N ASP A 38 -7.17 -10.48 0.24
CA ASP A 38 -7.04 -10.86 -1.17
C ASP A 38 -8.01 -10.08 -2.08
N GLY A 39 -7.49 -9.59 -3.20
CA GLY A 39 -8.24 -8.81 -4.19
C GLY A 39 -8.59 -7.38 -3.76
N LYS A 40 -8.18 -6.94 -2.57
CA LYS A 40 -8.30 -5.54 -2.15
C LYS A 40 -7.11 -4.72 -2.63
N ARG A 41 -7.24 -3.41 -2.50
CA ARG A 41 -6.23 -2.43 -2.95
C ARG A 41 -6.11 -1.33 -1.92
N ILE A 42 -4.93 -0.73 -1.83
CA ILE A 42 -4.72 0.43 -0.97
C ILE A 42 -5.33 1.66 -1.64
N PRO A 43 -6.16 2.47 -0.96
CA PRO A 43 -6.78 3.64 -1.55
C PRO A 43 -5.75 4.60 -2.19
N PRO A 44 -5.98 5.13 -3.41
CA PRO A 44 -5.02 5.98 -4.13
C PRO A 44 -4.57 7.22 -3.37
N LYS A 45 -5.42 7.77 -2.49
CA LYS A 45 -5.08 8.93 -1.67
C LYS A 45 -3.85 8.72 -0.77
N PHE A 46 -3.50 7.47 -0.46
CA PHE A 46 -2.32 7.13 0.34
C PHE A 46 -1.08 6.81 -0.50
N TYR A 47 -1.21 6.82 -1.84
CA TYR A 47 -0.13 6.51 -2.76
C TYR A 47 1.13 7.32 -2.47
N LYS A 48 1.01 8.65 -2.41
CA LYS A 48 2.17 9.53 -2.23
C LYS A 48 2.88 9.26 -0.90
N LEU A 49 2.12 9.27 0.20
CA LEU A 49 2.64 9.06 1.56
C LEU A 49 3.35 7.72 1.69
N MET A 50 2.70 6.62 1.28
CA MET A 50 3.27 5.28 1.43
C MET A 50 4.40 5.03 0.41
N THR A 51 4.36 5.60 -0.79
CA THR A 51 5.45 5.49 -1.77
C THR A 51 6.69 6.23 -1.34
N ASP A 52 6.57 7.42 -0.73
CA ASP A 52 7.73 8.15 -0.20
C ASP A 52 8.40 7.35 0.94
N GLU A 53 7.61 6.69 1.79
CA GLU A 53 8.14 5.82 2.84
C GLU A 53 8.77 4.54 2.29
N LEU A 54 8.14 3.90 1.30
CA LEU A 54 8.73 2.74 0.60
C LEU A 54 10.06 3.13 -0.07
N ARG A 55 10.14 4.32 -0.68
CA ARG A 55 11.35 4.81 -1.33
C ARG A 55 12.50 4.99 -0.32
N GLN A 56 12.22 5.49 0.88
CA GLN A 56 13.21 5.56 1.96
C GLN A 56 13.75 4.17 2.36
N ARG A 57 12.92 3.12 2.21
CA ARG A 57 13.29 1.72 2.45
C ARG A 57 13.89 1.02 1.21
N GLY A 58 14.08 1.74 0.10
CA GLY A 58 14.59 1.19 -1.16
C GLY A 58 13.59 0.26 -1.88
N LYS A 59 12.29 0.41 -1.59
CA LYS A 59 11.20 -0.41 -2.12
C LYS A 59 10.26 0.40 -3.00
N GLN A 60 9.53 -0.30 -3.87
CA GLN A 60 8.55 0.27 -4.77
C GLN A 60 7.33 -0.66 -4.88
N ALA A 61 6.16 -0.11 -5.22
CA ALA A 61 4.96 -0.90 -5.50
C ALA A 61 4.28 -0.41 -6.80
N PRO A 62 3.85 -1.32 -7.69
CA PRO A 62 3.25 -0.95 -8.96
C PRO A 62 1.85 -0.35 -8.77
N PRO A 63 1.34 0.41 -9.76
CA PRO A 63 -0.02 0.97 -9.77
C PRO A 63 -1.12 -0.03 -9.37
N SER A 64 -0.97 -1.31 -9.74
CA SER A 64 -1.96 -2.37 -9.46
C SER A 64 -2.22 -2.64 -7.97
N VAL A 65 -1.25 -2.33 -7.09
CA VAL A 65 -1.41 -2.44 -5.61
C VAL A 65 -2.28 -1.31 -5.06
N TRP A 66 -2.20 -0.17 -5.73
CA TRP A 66 -2.99 1.01 -5.41
C TRP A 66 -4.35 0.86 -6.09
N GLY A 67 -5.41 1.38 -5.49
CA GLY A 67 -6.75 1.45 -6.08
C GLY A 67 -6.82 2.37 -7.31
N MET A 68 -5.68 2.65 -7.93
CA MET A 68 -5.56 3.34 -9.20
C MET A 68 -6.13 2.37 -10.22
N VAL A 69 -7.37 2.60 -10.61
CA VAL A 69 -7.92 2.01 -11.82
C VAL A 69 -7.03 2.55 -12.92
N GLU A 70 -6.29 1.68 -13.62
CA GLU A 70 -5.85 2.04 -14.96
C GLU A 70 -7.15 2.37 -15.69
N GLU A 71 -7.36 3.66 -15.95
CA GLU A 71 -8.27 4.06 -17.01
C GLU A 71 -7.64 3.50 -18.28
N SER A 72 -7.97 2.25 -18.60
CA SER A 72 -7.68 1.67 -19.90
C SER A 72 -8.29 2.63 -20.90
N ALA A 73 -7.45 3.41 -21.56
CA ALA A 73 -7.82 4.26 -22.67
C ALA A 73 -8.62 3.40 -23.65
N ALA A 74 -9.91 3.73 -23.79
CA ALA A 74 -10.80 3.19 -24.80
C ALA A 74 -10.48 3.80 -26.18
#